data_AF-A0A397QVF5-F1
#
_entry.id   AF-A0A397QVF5-F1
#
_cell.length_a   1.000
_cell.length_b   1.000
_cell.length_c   1.000
_cell.angle_alpha   90.00
_cell.angle_beta   90.00
_cell.angle_gamma   90.00
#
_symmetry.space_group_name_H-M   'P 1'
#
loop_
_entity.id
_entity.type
_entity.pdbx_description
1 polymer ?
#
loop_
_entity_poly.entity_id
_entity_poly.type
_entity_poly.pdbx_seq_one_letter_code
_entity_poly.pdbx_strand_id
1 'polypeptide(L)'
;MKKYIKYGIAALTLGVACAGVFTIANKVSASSEAVEPKITATMNYDESKDFYGTKVIKGKYSNGASYDMYYSDGFFKTNPDDYQPHMATLACQLAHASNTYENNGDYSYGDKQIREALGTIGFDSIYTSDTYRKKPTADSIACVIAKKDIKDVQNPKYKYAVDITVRSAGYEAEWANNVKLGKEGEAEGFGGSAQKIVSNYLPDFLKANPKVEEALDKGEVAFFVNGFSRGGATANIAAKKLVDEYQSKGNGIYAYCIEAPQGGVASLEKPNMDYGCIHNVVNPNDLVCYVGPTKMGFKRYGVDHFVCGTPTDSKNLQKGTIFEALTDNKYDTSAYEKNKALVKEEEKKLLNKDDVSNCEPYDVTYKQLDLRNFKIKDSGKRMTYCFIQSFINNLMYQKGKMHVDRNLYTDKLQQAASNLMEFLYKDPNFKSITLDSPEAIIGALPSLLLKFAGNVKVYSKSSNIFKVAWEFLTNSDDLTYDLEFTDSIRKTLATGIVNVLMAQKSVTKLLDEKYPTKADGARKDIYNILYEGLSGSNSLDNYITAFYNIKGIFNNHSTIQTLAWLRLEDSWYCPQVNAQ
;
A
#
# COMPACT_ATOMS: atom_id res chain seq x y z
N MET A 1 -31.11 15.42 32.35
CA MET A 1 -29.63 15.35 32.30
C MET A 1 -29.07 14.00 31.81
N LYS A 2 -29.65 12.84 32.16
CA LYS A 2 -29.22 11.51 31.66
C LYS A 2 -29.50 11.18 30.18
N LYS A 3 -30.06 12.11 29.40
CA LYS A 3 -30.35 11.96 27.95
C LYS A 3 -29.37 12.74 27.04
N TYR A 4 -28.39 13.44 27.64
CA TYR A 4 -27.35 14.22 26.94
C TYR A 4 -25.97 13.52 26.92
N ILE A 5 -25.91 12.28 27.44
CA ILE A 5 -24.67 11.52 27.68
C ILE A 5 -24.25 10.66 26.47
N LYS A 6 -25.09 10.52 25.43
CA LYS A 6 -24.74 9.79 24.19
C LYS A 6 -24.07 10.64 23.10
N TYR A 7 -23.83 11.93 23.34
CA TYR A 7 -23.52 12.89 22.27
C TYR A 7 -22.14 13.58 22.37
N GLY A 8 -21.25 13.10 23.24
CA GLY A 8 -19.83 13.48 23.25
C GLY A 8 -18.90 12.61 22.38
N ILE A 9 -19.46 11.63 21.67
CA ILE A 9 -18.71 10.55 21.00
C ILE A 9 -18.01 11.02 19.70
N ALA A 10 -18.46 12.10 19.06
CA ALA A 10 -17.93 12.55 17.78
C ALA A 10 -16.67 13.42 17.87
N ALA A 11 -16.48 14.14 18.98
CA ALA A 11 -15.25 14.89 19.20
C ALA A 11 -14.11 13.98 19.72
N LEU A 12 -14.46 12.76 20.15
CA LEU A 12 -13.54 11.66 20.44
C LEU A 12 -13.04 10.92 19.21
N THR A 13 -13.65 11.09 18.04
CA THR A 13 -13.23 10.37 16.84
C THR A 13 -11.82 10.79 16.39
N LEU A 14 -11.34 11.96 16.85
CA LEU A 14 -9.92 12.39 16.75
C LEU A 14 -8.99 11.75 17.79
N GLY A 15 -9.47 11.34 18.96
CA GLY A 15 -8.71 10.55 19.94
C GLY A 15 -8.73 9.05 19.61
N VAL A 16 -9.82 8.57 19.02
CA VAL A 16 -9.95 7.23 18.44
C VAL A 16 -9.20 7.15 17.12
N ALA A 17 -8.74 8.25 16.51
CA ALA A 17 -7.83 8.18 15.37
C ALA A 17 -6.45 7.62 15.74
N CYS A 18 -5.98 7.86 16.98
CA CYS A 18 -4.82 7.12 17.49
C CYS A 18 -5.18 5.64 17.65
N ALA A 19 -6.35 5.31 18.23
CA ALA A 19 -6.86 3.93 18.28
C ALA A 19 -7.14 3.32 16.88
N GLY A 20 -7.36 4.14 15.85
CA GLY A 20 -7.61 3.77 14.47
C GLY A 20 -6.30 3.38 13.81
N VAL A 21 -5.28 4.24 13.88
CA VAL A 21 -3.90 3.90 13.51
C VAL A 21 -3.47 2.59 14.18
N PHE A 22 -3.88 2.39 15.43
CA PHE A 22 -3.72 1.21 16.28
C PHE A 22 -4.56 -0.04 15.94
N THR A 23 -5.79 0.10 15.43
CA THR A 23 -6.66 -1.02 15.05
C THR A 23 -6.39 -1.49 13.62
N ILE A 24 -5.74 -0.65 12.81
CA ILE A 24 -5.65 -0.78 11.35
C ILE A 24 -4.46 -1.64 10.90
N ALA A 25 -3.36 -1.66 11.64
CA ALA A 25 -2.18 -2.45 11.29
C ALA A 25 -2.39 -3.97 11.26
N ASN A 26 -3.55 -4.45 11.74
CA ASN A 26 -3.80 -5.85 12.03
C ASN A 26 -4.92 -6.49 11.20
N LYS A 27 -5.39 -5.80 10.14
CA LYS A 27 -6.26 -6.37 9.10
C LYS A 27 -5.64 -6.39 7.70
N VAL A 28 -4.55 -5.67 7.49
CA VAL A 28 -3.79 -5.68 6.22
C VAL A 28 -2.77 -6.84 6.20
N SER A 29 -2.55 -7.52 7.33
CA SER A 29 -1.96 -8.85 7.32
C SER A 29 -3.04 -9.86 6.96
N ALA A 30 -2.86 -10.55 5.83
CA ALA A 30 -3.72 -11.61 5.34
C ALA A 30 -4.20 -12.51 6.49
N SER A 31 -5.47 -12.41 6.86
CA SER A 31 -6.12 -13.37 7.73
C SER A 31 -6.43 -14.62 6.90
N SER A 32 -5.43 -15.47 6.72
CA SER A 32 -5.68 -16.89 6.48
C SER A 32 -5.13 -17.64 7.68
N GLU A 33 -6.02 -18.31 8.41
CA GLU A 33 -5.61 -19.39 9.31
C GLU A 33 -4.61 -20.27 8.54
N ALA A 34 -3.44 -20.51 9.12
CA ALA A 34 -2.39 -21.31 8.51
C ALA A 34 -2.92 -22.73 8.30
N VAL A 35 -3.42 -23.02 7.09
CA VAL A 35 -3.67 -24.39 6.65
C VAL A 35 -2.34 -24.88 6.10
N GLU A 36 -1.86 -26.00 6.62
CA GLU A 36 -0.71 -26.69 6.04
C GLU A 36 -0.96 -26.82 4.53
N PRO A 37 -0.11 -26.20 3.67
CA PRO A 37 -0.43 -26.10 2.26
C PRO A 37 -0.59 -27.52 1.68
N LYS A 38 -1.80 -27.85 1.21
CA LYS A 38 -2.06 -29.10 0.48
C LYS A 38 -1.72 -28.84 -0.97
N ILE A 39 -0.47 -29.07 -1.32
CA ILE A 39 0.10 -28.72 -2.62
C ILE A 39 -0.04 -29.90 -3.56
N THR A 40 -0.73 -29.68 -4.68
CA THR A 40 -0.73 -30.60 -5.82
C THR A 40 -0.05 -29.87 -6.96
N ALA A 41 1.28 -29.94 -7.01
CA ALA A 41 2.05 -29.41 -8.11
C ALA A 41 1.91 -30.36 -9.30
N THR A 42 1.12 -29.97 -10.31
CA THR A 42 1.09 -30.67 -11.58
C THR A 42 1.31 -29.64 -12.67
N MET A 43 2.45 -29.74 -13.36
CA MET A 43 2.72 -28.93 -14.55
C MET A 43 1.91 -29.52 -15.70
N ASN A 44 0.86 -28.82 -16.11
CA ASN A 44 0.06 -29.20 -17.27
C ASN A 44 0.20 -28.11 -18.32
N TYR A 45 0.42 -28.49 -19.58
CA TYR A 45 0.28 -27.55 -20.68
C TYR A 45 -1.21 -27.33 -20.97
N ASP A 46 -1.62 -26.08 -21.09
CA ASP A 46 -2.96 -25.74 -21.56
C ASP A 46 -2.91 -25.67 -23.09
N GLU A 47 -3.21 -26.79 -23.75
CA GLU A 47 -3.15 -26.91 -25.23
C GLU A 47 -4.12 -25.97 -25.95
N SER A 48 -5.08 -25.38 -25.23
CA SER A 48 -6.01 -24.38 -25.80
C SER A 48 -5.44 -22.96 -25.83
N LYS A 49 -4.28 -22.73 -25.20
CA LYS A 49 -3.65 -21.42 -25.08
C LYS A 49 -2.25 -21.42 -25.69
N ASP A 50 -1.98 -20.36 -26.43
CA ASP A 50 -0.68 -20.04 -27.02
C ASP A 50 -0.35 -18.58 -26.70
N PHE A 51 0.93 -18.30 -26.45
CA PHE A 51 1.41 -16.95 -26.28
C PHE A 51 2.65 -16.73 -27.15
N TYR A 52 2.47 -15.95 -28.22
CA TYR A 52 3.52 -15.71 -29.22
C TYR A 52 4.11 -16.99 -29.83
N GLY A 53 3.31 -18.01 -30.09
CA GLY A 53 3.75 -19.30 -30.65
C GLY A 53 4.42 -20.22 -29.64
N THR A 54 4.26 -19.94 -28.35
CA THR A 54 4.81 -20.72 -27.24
C THR A 54 3.69 -21.24 -26.35
N LYS A 55 3.80 -22.50 -25.94
CA LYS A 55 2.81 -23.17 -25.08
C LYS A 55 2.65 -22.43 -23.76
N VAL A 56 1.43 -22.46 -23.22
CA VAL A 56 1.12 -21.94 -21.88
C VAL A 56 1.13 -23.10 -20.87
N ILE A 57 1.89 -22.94 -19.80
CA ILE A 57 1.89 -23.82 -18.63
C ILE A 57 0.82 -23.33 -17.67
N LYS A 58 -0.05 -24.25 -17.24
CA LYS A 58 -1.00 -24.06 -16.14
C LYS A 58 -0.48 -24.74 -14.88
N GLY A 59 -0.06 -23.93 -13.91
CA GLY A 59 0.31 -24.34 -12.56
C GLY A 59 -0.81 -24.09 -11.55
N LYS A 60 -0.63 -24.60 -10.33
CA LYS A 60 -1.50 -24.31 -9.18
C LYS A 60 -0.68 -24.29 -7.90
N TYR A 61 -0.95 -23.33 -7.02
CA TYR A 61 -0.53 -23.38 -5.60
C TYR A 61 -1.75 -23.27 -4.68
N SER A 62 -1.58 -23.61 -3.41
CA SER A 62 -2.64 -23.47 -2.41
C SER A 62 -2.14 -22.87 -1.11
N ASN A 63 -3.00 -22.08 -0.47
CA ASN A 63 -2.83 -21.58 0.90
C ASN A 63 -4.23 -21.36 1.50
N GLY A 64 -4.87 -22.45 1.90
CA GLY A 64 -6.29 -22.48 2.30
C GLY A 64 -7.29 -22.38 1.14
N ALA A 65 -6.93 -21.71 0.03
CA ALA A 65 -7.63 -21.72 -1.25
C ALA A 65 -6.68 -22.12 -2.39
N SER A 66 -7.21 -22.53 -3.55
CA SER A 66 -6.42 -22.95 -4.72
C SER A 66 -6.35 -21.83 -5.75
N TYR A 67 -5.12 -21.53 -6.22
CA TYR A 67 -4.85 -20.46 -7.16
C TYR A 67 -4.23 -21.02 -8.44
N ASP A 68 -4.99 -20.97 -9.53
CA ASP A 68 -4.49 -21.29 -10.87
C ASP A 68 -3.50 -20.22 -11.34
N MET A 69 -2.34 -20.63 -11.83
CA MET A 69 -1.31 -19.76 -12.40
C MET A 69 -1.07 -20.13 -13.86
N TYR A 70 -0.82 -19.14 -14.70
CA TYR A 70 -0.43 -19.36 -16.08
C TYR A 70 0.92 -18.70 -16.38
N TYR A 71 1.73 -19.38 -17.17
CA TYR A 71 3.06 -18.93 -17.55
C TYR A 71 3.37 -19.36 -18.99
N SER A 72 4.16 -18.57 -19.72
CA SER A 72 4.73 -18.99 -21.00
C SER A 72 6.15 -18.46 -21.16
N ASP A 73 7.06 -19.28 -21.71
CA ASP A 73 8.38 -18.80 -22.14
C ASP A 73 8.26 -17.68 -23.21
N GLY A 74 7.11 -17.61 -23.90
CA GLY A 74 6.78 -16.57 -24.87
C GLY A 74 6.74 -15.15 -24.28
N PHE A 75 6.62 -15.01 -22.96
CA PHE A 75 6.78 -13.71 -22.27
C PHE A 75 8.06 -13.00 -22.69
N PHE A 76 9.16 -13.75 -22.82
CA PHE A 76 10.47 -13.20 -23.11
C PHE A 76 10.74 -12.99 -24.61
N LYS A 77 9.71 -13.15 -25.47
CA LYS A 77 9.71 -12.70 -26.87
C LYS A 77 9.16 -11.28 -27.02
N THR A 78 8.46 -10.78 -26.01
CA THR A 78 7.86 -9.44 -26.03
C THR A 78 8.92 -8.37 -25.83
N ASN A 79 8.61 -7.13 -26.17
CA ASN A 79 9.44 -6.01 -25.75
C ASN A 79 9.21 -5.81 -24.23
N PRO A 80 10.25 -5.80 -23.38
CA PRO A 80 10.08 -5.55 -21.95
C PRO A 80 9.43 -4.22 -21.62
N ASP A 81 9.45 -3.21 -22.51
CA ASP A 81 8.77 -1.93 -22.31
C ASP A 81 7.26 -1.99 -22.58
N ASP A 82 6.78 -3.04 -23.24
CA ASP A 82 5.36 -3.24 -23.56
C ASP A 82 4.67 -3.99 -22.42
N TYR A 83 3.74 -3.33 -21.74
CA TYR A 83 2.97 -3.93 -20.65
C TYR A 83 2.19 -5.19 -21.11
N GLN A 84 2.42 -6.30 -20.40
CA GLN A 84 1.74 -7.57 -20.63
C GLN A 84 0.78 -7.89 -19.46
N PRO A 85 -0.55 -7.88 -19.67
CA PRO A 85 -1.53 -8.19 -18.61
C PRO A 85 -1.28 -9.55 -17.94
N HIS A 86 -0.95 -10.57 -18.74
CA HIS A 86 -0.65 -11.92 -18.23
C HIS A 86 0.55 -11.96 -17.27
N MET A 87 1.59 -11.16 -17.54
CA MET A 87 2.75 -11.07 -16.66
C MET A 87 2.43 -10.28 -15.39
N ALA A 88 1.57 -9.26 -15.47
CA ALA A 88 1.09 -8.53 -14.29
C ALA A 88 0.27 -9.43 -13.36
N THR A 89 -0.65 -10.25 -13.91
CA THR A 89 -1.39 -11.24 -13.15
C THR A 89 -0.45 -12.24 -12.49
N LEU A 90 0.50 -12.82 -13.26
CA LEU A 90 1.49 -13.75 -12.72
C LEU A 90 2.34 -13.13 -11.61
N ALA A 91 2.83 -11.90 -11.81
CA ALA A 91 3.60 -11.16 -10.81
C ALA A 91 2.81 -10.94 -9.52
N CYS A 92 1.52 -10.60 -9.63
CA CYS A 92 0.65 -10.44 -8.46
C CYS A 92 0.42 -11.77 -7.72
N GLN A 93 0.35 -12.89 -8.45
CA GLN A 93 0.24 -14.23 -7.85
C GLN A 93 1.52 -14.68 -7.16
N LEU A 94 2.69 -14.45 -7.76
CA LEU A 94 3.98 -14.72 -7.13
C LEU A 94 4.19 -13.85 -5.90
N ALA A 95 3.86 -12.56 -5.99
CA ALA A 95 3.86 -11.66 -4.85
C ALA A 95 2.95 -12.20 -3.72
N HIS A 96 1.72 -12.62 -4.03
CA HIS A 96 0.82 -13.24 -3.06
C HIS A 96 1.40 -14.54 -2.46
N ALA A 97 1.99 -15.41 -3.29
CA ALA A 97 2.64 -16.64 -2.83
C ALA A 97 3.88 -16.39 -1.96
N SER A 98 4.48 -15.20 -2.08
CA SER A 98 5.65 -14.75 -1.32
C SER A 98 5.33 -14.07 0.02
N ASN A 99 4.09 -14.15 0.48
CA ASN A 99 3.70 -13.58 1.76
C ASN A 99 4.33 -14.38 2.91
N THR A 100 4.68 -13.67 3.99
CA THR A 100 5.08 -14.31 5.25
C THR A 100 3.86 -14.93 5.90
N TYR A 101 4.00 -16.17 6.34
CA TYR A 101 3.03 -16.85 7.18
C TYR A 101 3.76 -17.37 8.41
N GLU A 102 3.34 -16.86 9.56
CA GLU A 102 3.80 -17.31 10.87
C GLU A 102 2.80 -18.32 11.43
N ASN A 103 3.30 -19.44 11.92
CA ASN A 103 2.50 -20.44 12.62
C ASN A 103 3.28 -20.98 13.82
N ASN A 104 2.88 -20.60 15.03
CA ASN A 104 3.53 -21.00 16.29
C ASN A 104 5.04 -20.74 16.33
N GLY A 105 5.47 -19.61 15.77
CA GLY A 105 6.85 -19.16 15.66
C GLY A 105 7.60 -19.65 14.42
N ASP A 106 6.99 -20.50 13.59
CA ASP A 106 7.57 -20.97 12.33
C ASP A 106 7.22 -20.04 11.17
N TYR A 107 8.27 -19.49 10.52
CA TYR A 107 8.19 -18.56 9.38
C TYR A 107 8.49 -19.25 8.03
N SER A 108 8.62 -20.58 8.00
CA SER A 108 9.03 -21.32 6.80
C SER A 108 7.93 -21.47 5.73
N TYR A 109 6.66 -21.29 6.10
CA TYR A 109 5.51 -21.51 5.22
C TYR A 109 5.50 -20.60 3.99
N GLY A 110 5.82 -19.32 4.17
CA GLY A 110 5.92 -18.37 3.06
C GLY A 110 6.98 -18.77 2.03
N ASP A 111 8.18 -19.16 2.50
CA ASP A 111 9.24 -19.71 1.64
C ASP A 111 8.78 -20.97 0.90
N LYS A 112 8.14 -21.91 1.60
CA LYS A 112 7.65 -23.14 0.98
C LYS A 112 6.66 -22.83 -0.16
N GLN A 113 5.70 -21.93 0.09
CA GLN A 113 4.65 -21.57 -0.85
C GLN A 113 5.20 -20.94 -2.14
N ILE A 114 6.09 -19.94 -2.05
CA ILE A 114 6.65 -19.30 -3.26
C ILE A 114 7.54 -20.27 -4.06
N ARG A 115 8.34 -21.11 -3.39
CA ARG A 115 9.17 -22.12 -4.07
C ARG A 115 8.32 -23.12 -4.85
N GLU A 116 7.19 -23.51 -4.28
CA GLU A 116 6.25 -24.43 -4.93
C GLU A 116 5.51 -23.76 -6.08
N ALA A 117 5.03 -22.51 -5.90
CA ALA A 117 4.42 -21.73 -6.95
C ALA A 117 5.34 -21.63 -8.18
N LEU A 118 6.60 -21.22 -7.97
CA LEU A 118 7.64 -21.17 -9.01
C LEU A 118 7.90 -22.54 -9.66
N GLY A 119 7.99 -23.60 -8.85
CA GLY A 119 8.15 -24.96 -9.34
C GLY A 119 7.01 -25.42 -10.24
N THR A 120 5.75 -25.03 -9.95
CA THR A 120 4.58 -25.45 -10.74
C THR A 120 4.54 -24.87 -12.15
N ILE A 121 5.17 -23.71 -12.35
CA ILE A 121 5.35 -23.06 -13.66
C ILE A 121 6.74 -23.35 -14.25
N GLY A 122 7.49 -24.25 -13.60
CA GLY A 122 8.71 -24.87 -14.11
C GLY A 122 9.96 -24.01 -13.97
N PHE A 123 10.01 -23.11 -13.00
CA PHE A 123 11.29 -22.59 -12.51
C PHE A 123 11.98 -23.66 -11.65
N ASP A 124 13.28 -23.78 -11.82
CA ASP A 124 14.21 -24.65 -11.13
C ASP A 124 15.31 -23.85 -10.41
N SER A 125 16.25 -24.54 -9.76
CA SER A 125 17.37 -23.93 -9.00
C SER A 125 16.96 -22.73 -8.14
N ILE A 126 16.21 -23.00 -7.07
CA ILE A 126 15.60 -21.93 -6.27
C ILE A 126 16.50 -21.56 -5.08
N TYR A 127 16.90 -20.30 -5.03
CA TYR A 127 17.57 -19.66 -3.90
C TYR A 127 16.56 -18.91 -3.02
N THR A 128 16.68 -19.08 -1.71
CA THR A 128 15.91 -18.31 -0.72
C THR A 128 16.88 -17.55 0.17
N SER A 129 16.68 -16.24 0.34
CA SER A 129 17.47 -15.42 1.26
C SER A 129 17.40 -15.96 2.70
N ASP A 130 18.48 -15.83 3.45
CA ASP A 130 18.63 -16.37 4.82
C ASP A 130 17.62 -15.81 5.84
N THR A 131 17.07 -14.62 5.59
CA THR A 131 16.08 -13.91 6.41
C THR A 131 14.64 -14.39 6.19
N TYR A 132 14.35 -15.15 5.13
CA TYR A 132 12.98 -15.48 4.74
C TYR A 132 12.28 -16.33 5.81
N ARG A 133 12.99 -17.32 6.35
CA ARG A 133 12.50 -18.26 7.38
C ARG A 133 12.71 -17.75 8.80
N LYS A 134 13.05 -16.46 8.95
CA LYS A 134 13.26 -15.80 10.24
C LYS A 134 12.14 -14.79 10.47
N LYS A 135 11.86 -14.53 11.75
CA LYS A 135 10.97 -13.45 12.15
C LYS A 135 11.41 -12.13 11.52
N PRO A 136 10.54 -11.43 10.76
CA PRO A 136 10.86 -10.14 10.18
C PRO A 136 11.24 -9.11 11.26
N THR A 137 12.29 -8.33 10.99
CA THR A 137 12.72 -7.17 11.79
C THR A 137 12.60 -5.92 10.94
N ALA A 138 12.68 -4.72 11.54
CA ALA A 138 12.61 -3.47 10.76
C ALA A 138 13.58 -3.48 9.55
N ASP A 139 14.82 -3.95 9.78
CA ASP A 139 15.92 -3.94 8.81
C ASP A 139 16.05 -5.20 7.96
N SER A 140 15.21 -6.23 8.18
CA SER A 140 15.21 -7.40 7.30
C SER A 140 14.55 -7.08 5.97
N ILE A 141 14.90 -7.88 4.98
CA ILE A 141 14.22 -8.03 3.69
C ILE A 141 14.47 -9.48 3.26
N ALA A 142 13.52 -10.09 2.57
CA ALA A 142 13.70 -11.43 2.03
C ALA A 142 13.24 -11.50 0.58
N CYS A 143 13.84 -12.40 -0.20
CA CYS A 143 13.44 -12.69 -1.57
C CYS A 143 13.69 -14.16 -1.90
N VAL A 144 13.01 -14.61 -2.95
CA VAL A 144 13.33 -15.86 -3.64
C VAL A 144 13.82 -15.51 -5.04
N ILE A 145 14.90 -16.18 -5.45
CA ILE A 145 15.48 -16.06 -6.78
C ILE A 145 15.46 -17.44 -7.41
N ALA A 146 14.87 -17.57 -8.60
CA ALA A 146 14.75 -18.85 -9.28
C ALA A 146 15.13 -18.74 -10.75
N LYS A 147 15.65 -19.84 -11.29
CA LYS A 147 16.08 -19.94 -12.69
C LYS A 147 15.01 -20.69 -13.49
N LYS A 148 14.89 -20.41 -14.77
CA LYS A 148 14.27 -21.33 -15.73
C LYS A 148 15.04 -21.31 -17.05
N ASP A 149 15.21 -22.49 -17.65
CA ASP A 149 15.70 -22.58 -19.03
C ASP A 149 14.55 -22.20 -20.00
N ILE A 150 14.79 -21.24 -20.87
CA ILE A 150 13.84 -20.85 -21.93
C ILE A 150 14.02 -21.83 -23.09
N LYS A 151 13.04 -22.72 -23.29
CA LYS A 151 13.15 -23.87 -24.22
C LYS A 151 12.11 -23.87 -25.33
N ASP A 152 10.91 -23.36 -25.06
CA ASP A 152 9.78 -23.45 -25.98
C ASP A 152 9.67 -22.24 -26.93
N VAL A 153 10.79 -21.54 -27.12
CA VAL A 153 10.91 -20.39 -28.02
C VAL A 153 11.92 -20.74 -29.12
N GLN A 154 11.51 -20.63 -30.39
CA GLN A 154 12.43 -20.78 -31.50
C GLN A 154 13.45 -19.63 -31.51
N ASN A 155 14.75 -19.96 -31.54
CA ASN A 155 15.87 -19.02 -31.51
C ASN A 155 15.72 -17.94 -30.42
N PRO A 156 15.69 -18.35 -29.14
CA PRO A 156 15.36 -17.43 -28.07
C PRO A 156 16.47 -16.38 -27.91
N LYS A 157 16.07 -15.10 -27.81
CA LYS A 157 16.99 -14.01 -27.44
C LYS A 157 17.67 -14.29 -26.10
N TYR A 158 16.92 -14.86 -25.17
CA TYR A 158 17.35 -15.16 -23.81
C TYR A 158 17.39 -16.67 -23.58
N LYS A 159 18.47 -17.18 -22.99
CA LYS A 159 18.59 -18.60 -22.62
C LYS A 159 17.96 -18.91 -21.28
N TYR A 160 17.96 -17.94 -20.36
CA TYR A 160 17.45 -18.12 -19.00
C TYR A 160 16.48 -17.01 -18.62
N ALA A 161 15.42 -17.40 -17.92
CA ALA A 161 14.63 -16.50 -17.11
C ALA A 161 15.12 -16.58 -15.66
N VAL A 162 15.30 -15.43 -15.01
CA VAL A 162 15.64 -15.34 -13.58
C VAL A 162 14.53 -14.57 -12.89
N ASP A 163 13.68 -15.29 -12.15
CA ASP A 163 12.68 -14.68 -11.28
C ASP A 163 13.35 -14.12 -10.02
N ILE A 164 12.95 -12.92 -9.62
CA ILE A 164 13.28 -12.29 -8.35
C ILE A 164 11.97 -11.83 -7.73
N THR A 165 11.41 -12.66 -6.86
CA THR A 165 10.19 -12.36 -6.11
C THR A 165 10.55 -11.85 -4.71
N VAL A 166 10.21 -10.59 -4.43
CA VAL A 166 10.45 -9.96 -3.13
C VAL A 166 9.30 -10.23 -2.17
N ARG A 167 9.62 -10.59 -0.91
CA ARG A 167 8.63 -10.87 0.14
C ARG A 167 7.65 -9.72 0.31
N SER A 168 6.36 -10.03 0.30
CA SER A 168 5.33 -9.07 -0.12
C SER A 168 4.30 -8.67 0.92
N ALA A 169 3.92 -9.54 1.86
CA ALA A 169 3.00 -9.19 2.96
C ALA A 169 3.28 -10.04 4.20
N GLY A 170 2.58 -9.76 5.31
CA GLY A 170 2.79 -10.46 6.59
C GLY A 170 4.17 -10.21 7.21
N TYR A 171 4.92 -9.23 6.70
CA TYR A 171 6.31 -8.97 7.08
C TYR A 171 6.47 -8.16 8.38
N GLU A 172 5.43 -8.07 9.21
CA GLU A 172 5.47 -7.52 10.57
C GLU A 172 6.29 -6.21 10.70
N ALA A 173 7.32 -6.21 11.55
CA ALA A 173 8.13 -5.06 11.88
C ALA A 173 8.87 -4.45 10.67
N GLU A 174 9.02 -5.17 9.55
CA GLU A 174 9.54 -4.59 8.30
C GLU A 174 8.73 -3.36 7.88
N TRP A 175 7.44 -3.27 8.20
CA TRP A 175 6.65 -2.11 7.79
C TRP A 175 7.19 -0.77 8.36
N ALA A 176 7.92 -0.80 9.48
CA ALA A 176 8.55 0.39 10.06
C ALA A 176 9.59 1.07 9.16
N ASN A 177 10.20 0.33 8.22
CA ASN A 177 11.14 0.91 7.25
C ASN A 177 10.45 1.50 6.02
N ASN A 178 9.14 1.29 5.81
CA ASN A 178 8.40 1.94 4.73
C ASN A 178 8.36 3.46 4.89
N VAL A 179 8.43 3.93 6.13
CA VAL A 179 8.40 5.35 6.50
C VAL A 179 9.80 5.95 6.68
N LYS A 180 10.86 5.17 6.42
CA LYS A 180 12.26 5.62 6.49
C LYS A 180 12.68 6.22 5.14
N LEU A 181 12.46 7.52 4.98
CA LEU A 181 12.68 8.24 3.73
C LEU A 181 14.13 8.75 3.56
N GLY A 182 14.81 9.03 4.67
CA GLY A 182 16.16 9.63 4.65
C GLY A 182 16.17 11.07 4.10
N LYS A 183 17.32 11.75 4.21
CA LYS A 183 17.46 13.16 3.78
C LYS A 183 17.66 13.33 2.27
N GLU A 184 18.26 12.34 1.63
CA GLU A 184 18.67 12.39 0.23
C GLU A 184 18.61 11.00 -0.43
N GLY A 185 18.69 10.97 -1.76
CA GLY A 185 18.62 9.74 -2.55
C GLY A 185 17.24 9.09 -2.55
N GLU A 186 17.22 7.81 -2.91
CA GLU A 186 16.07 6.91 -2.74
C GLU A 186 15.59 6.87 -1.29
N ALA A 187 14.34 6.45 -1.06
CA ALA A 187 13.82 6.26 0.29
C ALA A 187 14.68 5.21 1.00
N GLU A 188 15.32 5.60 2.10
CA GLU A 188 16.37 4.82 2.77
C GLU A 188 15.96 3.36 3.04
N GLY A 189 14.73 3.13 3.52
CA GLY A 189 14.23 1.79 3.81
C GLY A 189 14.09 0.89 2.58
N PHE A 190 13.62 1.43 1.46
CA PHE A 190 13.46 0.69 0.21
C PHE A 190 14.79 0.56 -0.54
N GLY A 191 15.57 1.65 -0.65
CA GLY A 191 16.86 1.67 -1.33
C GLY A 191 17.88 0.73 -0.68
N GLY A 192 17.96 0.73 0.65
CA GLY A 192 18.80 -0.21 1.40
C GLY A 192 18.37 -1.66 1.21
N SER A 193 17.07 -1.93 1.16
CA SER A 193 16.53 -3.28 0.89
C SER A 193 16.86 -3.74 -0.53
N ALA A 194 16.70 -2.87 -1.54
CA ALA A 194 16.99 -3.18 -2.93
C ALA A 194 18.48 -3.43 -3.15
N GLN A 195 19.34 -2.68 -2.47
CA GLN A 195 20.79 -2.91 -2.50
C GLN A 195 21.15 -4.31 -1.97
N LYS A 196 20.52 -4.78 -0.89
CA LYS A 196 20.75 -6.15 -0.38
C LYS A 196 20.38 -7.21 -1.40
N ILE A 197 19.29 -7.03 -2.14
CA ILE A 197 18.88 -7.97 -3.20
C ILE A 197 19.95 -8.02 -4.30
N VAL A 198 20.33 -6.87 -4.85
CA VAL A 198 21.22 -6.81 -6.03
C VAL A 198 22.68 -7.11 -5.68
N SER A 199 23.15 -6.74 -4.49
CA SER A 199 24.58 -6.89 -4.12
C SER A 199 24.90 -8.08 -3.23
N ASN A 200 23.90 -8.73 -2.63
CA ASN A 200 24.14 -9.91 -1.79
C ASN A 200 23.42 -11.14 -2.36
N TYR A 201 22.09 -11.09 -2.47
CA TYR A 201 21.30 -12.28 -2.79
C TYR A 201 21.43 -12.71 -4.26
N LEU A 202 21.42 -11.78 -5.21
CA LEU A 202 21.62 -12.11 -6.62
C LEU A 202 23.04 -12.68 -6.88
N PRO A 203 24.14 -12.10 -6.38
CA PRO A 203 25.47 -12.69 -6.49
C PRO A 203 25.58 -14.10 -5.89
N ASP A 204 24.97 -14.35 -4.73
CA ASP A 204 24.93 -15.70 -4.14
C ASP A 204 24.23 -16.71 -5.06
N PHE A 205 23.11 -16.30 -5.67
CA PHE A 205 22.38 -17.12 -6.64
C PHE A 205 23.22 -17.37 -7.91
N LEU A 206 23.87 -16.35 -8.46
CA LEU A 206 24.70 -16.46 -9.67
C LEU A 206 25.90 -17.39 -9.44
N LYS A 207 26.57 -17.26 -8.29
CA LYS A 207 27.67 -18.16 -7.89
C LYS A 207 27.21 -19.63 -7.81
N ALA A 208 25.98 -19.87 -7.36
CA ALA A 208 25.39 -21.21 -7.34
C ALA A 208 24.93 -21.70 -8.73
N ASN A 209 24.81 -20.78 -9.71
CA ASN A 209 24.33 -21.05 -11.07
C ASN A 209 25.29 -20.45 -12.13
N PRO A 210 26.53 -20.96 -12.26
CA PRO A 210 27.56 -20.34 -13.10
C PRO A 210 27.20 -20.24 -14.58
N LYS A 211 26.31 -21.10 -15.09
CA LYS A 211 25.80 -20.98 -16.47
C LYS A 211 24.91 -19.76 -16.68
N VAL A 212 24.17 -19.36 -15.65
CA VAL A 212 23.37 -18.12 -15.67
C VAL A 212 24.29 -16.92 -15.62
N GLU A 213 25.34 -16.96 -14.79
CA GLU A 213 26.37 -15.91 -14.73
C GLU A 213 27.05 -15.72 -16.10
N GLU A 214 27.46 -16.81 -16.76
CA GLU A 214 28.03 -16.75 -18.11
C GLU A 214 27.05 -16.17 -19.15
N ALA A 215 25.77 -16.56 -19.08
CA ALA A 215 24.74 -16.04 -19.97
C ALA A 215 24.41 -14.56 -19.69
N LEU A 216 24.49 -14.13 -18.43
CA LEU A 216 24.27 -12.75 -18.01
C LEU A 216 25.31 -11.81 -18.64
N ASP A 217 26.57 -12.24 -18.68
CA ASP A 217 27.65 -11.49 -19.34
C ASP A 217 27.49 -11.42 -20.86
N LYS A 218 26.77 -12.38 -21.45
CA LYS A 218 26.46 -12.45 -22.89
C LYS A 218 25.18 -11.72 -23.28
N GLY A 219 24.44 -11.16 -22.32
CA GLY A 219 23.16 -10.51 -22.61
C GLY A 219 21.99 -11.49 -22.81
N GLU A 220 22.14 -12.74 -22.38
CA GLU A 220 21.22 -13.85 -22.67
C GLU A 220 20.29 -14.17 -21.48
N VAL A 221 20.14 -13.28 -20.50
CA VAL A 221 19.25 -13.43 -19.34
C VAL A 221 18.08 -12.46 -19.42
N ALA A 222 16.88 -12.96 -19.09
CA ALA A 222 15.71 -12.15 -18.81
C ALA A 222 15.39 -12.19 -17.30
N PHE A 223 15.53 -11.06 -16.62
CA PHE A 223 15.09 -10.92 -15.24
C PHE A 223 13.58 -10.68 -15.21
N PHE A 224 12.87 -11.43 -14.37
CA PHE A 224 11.47 -11.18 -14.03
C PHE A 224 11.40 -10.75 -12.56
N VAL A 225 11.17 -9.46 -12.31
CA VAL A 225 11.29 -8.87 -10.97
C VAL A 225 9.92 -8.46 -10.47
N ASN A 226 9.50 -8.96 -9.32
CA ASN A 226 8.16 -8.69 -8.83
C ASN A 226 8.07 -8.62 -7.30
N GLY A 227 6.97 -8.04 -6.83
CA GLY A 227 6.63 -7.94 -5.41
C GLY A 227 5.43 -7.02 -5.21
N PHE A 228 4.81 -7.12 -4.05
CA PHE A 228 3.67 -6.30 -3.63
C PHE A 228 4.06 -5.37 -2.46
N SER A 229 3.45 -4.19 -2.36
CA SER A 229 3.65 -3.27 -1.23
C SER A 229 5.12 -2.87 -1.04
N ARG A 230 5.68 -3.01 0.17
CA ARG A 230 7.13 -2.88 0.45
C ARG A 230 7.98 -3.73 -0.51
N GLY A 231 7.55 -4.97 -0.78
CA GLY A 231 8.20 -5.85 -1.74
C GLY A 231 8.21 -5.24 -3.14
N GLY A 232 7.09 -4.63 -3.54
CA GLY A 232 6.94 -3.89 -4.80
C GLY A 232 7.84 -2.66 -4.89
N ALA A 233 7.94 -1.82 -3.85
CA ALA A 233 8.85 -0.68 -3.84
C ALA A 233 10.33 -1.10 -3.88
N THR A 234 10.66 -2.19 -3.19
CA THR A 234 12.01 -2.76 -3.20
C THR A 234 12.33 -3.36 -4.57
N ALA A 235 11.38 -4.08 -5.17
CA ALA A 235 11.47 -4.62 -6.53
C ALA A 235 11.65 -3.51 -7.58
N ASN A 236 10.94 -2.39 -7.45
CA ASN A 236 11.05 -1.23 -8.34
C ASN A 236 12.47 -0.65 -8.36
N ILE A 237 13.04 -0.42 -7.18
CA ILE A 237 14.42 0.09 -7.06
C ILE A 237 15.45 -0.98 -7.48
N ALA A 238 15.22 -2.25 -7.15
CA ALA A 238 16.08 -3.35 -7.59
C ALA A 238 16.09 -3.48 -9.12
N ALA A 239 14.92 -3.40 -9.76
CA ALA A 239 14.79 -3.41 -11.22
C ALA A 239 15.51 -2.22 -11.85
N LYS A 240 15.40 -1.02 -11.28
CA LYS A 240 16.18 0.15 -11.73
C LYS A 240 17.69 -0.12 -11.68
N LYS A 241 18.20 -0.75 -10.62
CA LYS A 241 19.62 -1.13 -10.50
C LYS A 241 20.01 -2.19 -11.52
N LEU A 242 19.13 -3.16 -11.81
CA LEU A 242 19.36 -4.16 -12.86
C LEU A 242 19.37 -3.53 -14.25
N VAL A 243 18.48 -2.58 -14.53
CA VAL A 243 18.49 -1.79 -15.78
C VAL A 243 19.85 -1.10 -15.92
N ASP A 244 20.25 -0.35 -14.88
CA ASP A 244 21.50 0.40 -14.84
C ASP A 244 22.76 -0.44 -15.10
N GLU A 245 22.73 -1.73 -14.79
CA GLU A 245 23.88 -2.63 -14.83
C GLU A 245 23.87 -3.61 -16.02
N TYR A 246 22.69 -4.09 -16.44
CA TYR A 246 22.56 -5.23 -17.34
C TYR A 246 21.80 -4.94 -18.63
N GLN A 247 20.98 -3.88 -18.72
CA GLN A 247 20.19 -3.60 -19.93
C GLN A 247 21.08 -3.29 -21.13
N SER A 248 22.14 -2.49 -20.94
CA SER A 248 23.10 -2.14 -22.01
C SER A 248 23.93 -3.33 -22.50
N LYS A 249 23.99 -4.42 -21.73
CA LYS A 249 24.62 -5.70 -22.12
C LYS A 249 23.69 -6.59 -22.94
N GLY A 250 22.43 -6.19 -23.15
CA GLY A 250 21.43 -6.92 -23.94
C GLY A 250 20.43 -7.74 -23.11
N ASN A 251 20.63 -7.84 -21.79
CA ASN A 251 19.73 -8.58 -20.90
C ASN A 251 18.35 -7.91 -20.82
N GLY A 252 17.30 -8.72 -20.67
CA GLY A 252 15.93 -8.25 -20.50
C GLY A 252 15.62 -8.01 -19.03
N ILE A 253 14.91 -6.93 -18.72
CA ILE A 253 14.36 -6.67 -17.39
C ILE A 253 12.86 -6.56 -17.57
N TYR A 254 12.09 -7.42 -16.94
CA TYR A 254 10.63 -7.41 -16.95
C TYR A 254 10.18 -7.23 -15.51
N ALA A 255 9.90 -5.99 -15.10
CA ALA A 255 9.56 -5.70 -13.72
C ALA A 255 8.08 -5.34 -13.57
N TYR A 256 7.40 -6.02 -12.66
CA TYR A 256 5.98 -5.81 -12.35
C TYR A 256 5.83 -5.61 -10.84
N CYS A 257 5.75 -4.34 -10.43
CA CYS A 257 5.70 -3.91 -9.04
C CYS A 257 4.26 -3.60 -8.65
N ILE A 258 3.69 -4.40 -7.74
CA ILE A 258 2.26 -4.33 -7.40
C ILE A 258 2.05 -3.45 -6.17
N GLU A 259 1.17 -2.46 -6.26
CA GLU A 259 0.85 -1.49 -5.20
C GLU A 259 2.10 -0.94 -4.49
N ALA A 260 3.13 -0.61 -5.28
CA ALA A 260 4.41 -0.15 -4.76
C ALA A 260 4.31 1.28 -4.21
N PRO A 261 4.74 1.53 -2.95
CA PRO A 261 5.09 2.88 -2.49
C PRO A 261 6.07 3.61 -3.41
N GLN A 262 6.09 4.94 -3.31
CA GLN A 262 7.08 5.76 -3.98
C GLN A 262 8.39 5.73 -3.17
N GLY A 263 9.50 5.42 -3.84
CA GLY A 263 10.81 5.27 -3.20
C GLY A 263 11.99 5.70 -4.07
N GLY A 264 11.78 5.81 -5.38
CA GLY A 264 12.75 6.33 -6.34
C GLY A 264 12.82 7.85 -6.32
N VAL A 265 13.85 8.40 -6.96
CA VAL A 265 13.98 9.85 -7.19
C VAL A 265 14.51 10.09 -8.60
N ALA A 266 13.95 11.07 -9.31
CA ALA A 266 14.30 11.34 -10.71
C ALA A 266 15.79 11.67 -10.90
N SER A 267 16.42 12.32 -9.91
CA SER A 267 17.84 12.68 -9.96
C SER A 267 18.81 11.49 -9.98
N LEU A 268 18.33 10.28 -9.73
CA LEU A 268 19.12 9.05 -9.79
C LEU A 268 18.89 8.24 -11.07
N GLU A 269 17.99 8.68 -11.96
CA GLU A 269 17.83 8.11 -13.30
C GLU A 269 19.03 8.49 -14.18
N LYS A 270 19.58 7.53 -14.91
CA LYS A 270 20.67 7.79 -15.87
C LYS A 270 20.06 8.34 -17.17
N PRO A 271 20.59 9.44 -17.74
CA PRO A 271 19.97 10.11 -18.89
C PRO A 271 19.92 9.26 -20.18
N ASN A 272 20.75 8.22 -20.29
CA ASN A 272 20.85 7.36 -21.47
C ASN A 272 20.25 5.97 -21.24
N MET A 273 19.46 5.78 -20.18
CA MET A 273 18.80 4.52 -19.87
C MET A 273 17.30 4.69 -20.00
N ASP A 274 16.62 3.63 -20.47
CA ASP A 274 15.17 3.56 -20.47
C ASP A 274 14.69 2.66 -19.33
N TYR A 275 13.78 3.19 -18.51
CA TYR A 275 13.17 2.47 -17.40
C TYR A 275 11.72 2.03 -17.72
N GLY A 276 11.29 2.13 -18.99
CA GLY A 276 9.97 1.73 -19.48
C GLY A 276 9.57 0.30 -19.12
N CYS A 277 10.56 -0.58 -19.02
CA CYS A 277 10.42 -1.98 -18.61
C CYS A 277 10.08 -2.23 -17.14
N ILE A 278 9.92 -1.17 -16.34
CA ILE A 278 9.46 -1.23 -14.96
C ILE A 278 8.01 -0.79 -14.91
N HIS A 279 7.11 -1.74 -14.75
CA HIS A 279 5.67 -1.53 -14.72
C HIS A 279 5.16 -1.56 -13.28
N ASN A 280 4.53 -0.48 -12.84
CA ASN A 280 3.93 -0.39 -11.52
C ASN A 280 2.42 -0.55 -11.64
N VAL A 281 1.85 -1.61 -11.06
CA VAL A 281 0.39 -1.79 -11.00
C VAL A 281 -0.12 -1.09 -9.75
N VAL A 282 -0.93 -0.05 -9.89
CA VAL A 282 -1.29 0.88 -8.80
C VAL A 282 -2.80 0.92 -8.61
N ASN A 283 -3.27 0.63 -7.40
CA ASN A 283 -4.64 0.98 -7.02
C ASN A 283 -4.66 2.46 -6.60
N PRO A 284 -5.35 3.35 -7.32
CA PRO A 284 -5.36 4.78 -6.99
C PRO A 284 -6.03 5.05 -5.63
N ASN A 285 -6.85 4.12 -5.13
CA ASN A 285 -7.52 4.21 -3.84
C ASN A 285 -6.71 3.57 -2.70
N ASP A 286 -5.53 3.04 -2.98
CA ASP A 286 -4.58 2.56 -1.98
C ASP A 286 -3.69 3.71 -1.48
N LEU A 287 -3.78 4.00 -0.18
CA LEU A 287 -2.95 5.01 0.48
C LEU A 287 -1.46 4.65 0.49
N VAL A 288 -1.11 3.37 0.55
CA VAL A 288 0.27 2.89 0.68
C VAL A 288 1.09 3.23 -0.56
N CYS A 289 0.47 3.24 -1.74
CA CYS A 289 1.08 3.70 -2.99
C CYS A 289 1.57 5.16 -2.97
N TYR A 290 1.17 5.97 -1.98
CA TYR A 290 1.58 7.37 -1.83
C TYR A 290 2.51 7.62 -0.63
N VAL A 291 2.96 6.55 0.05
CA VAL A 291 4.09 6.63 0.97
C VAL A 291 5.33 7.04 0.17
N GLY A 292 6.13 7.95 0.74
CA GLY A 292 7.16 8.70 0.00
C GLY A 292 6.54 9.77 -0.90
N PRO A 293 6.01 10.87 -0.35
CA PRO A 293 5.22 11.82 -1.14
C PRO A 293 6.00 12.45 -2.30
N THR A 294 5.34 12.61 -3.45
CA THR A 294 5.93 13.27 -4.63
C THR A 294 6.40 14.70 -4.34
N LYS A 295 5.73 15.41 -3.43
CA LYS A 295 6.15 16.76 -2.99
C LYS A 295 7.49 16.77 -2.23
N MET A 296 7.96 15.62 -1.74
CA MET A 296 9.31 15.43 -1.18
C MET A 296 10.34 14.98 -2.22
N GLY A 297 9.96 14.90 -3.50
CA GLY A 297 10.83 14.52 -4.61
C GLY A 297 10.82 13.04 -4.96
N PHE A 298 9.98 12.23 -4.31
CA PHE A 298 9.87 10.80 -4.58
C PHE A 298 8.99 10.46 -5.78
N LYS A 299 9.30 9.35 -6.43
CA LYS A 299 8.51 8.72 -7.51
C LYS A 299 8.66 7.21 -7.45
N ARG A 300 7.92 6.48 -8.29
CA ARG A 300 8.32 5.14 -8.72
C ARG A 300 9.13 5.28 -10.01
N TYR A 301 10.12 4.40 -10.21
CA TYR A 301 10.78 4.31 -11.51
C TYR A 301 9.85 3.61 -12.53
N GLY A 302 10.01 3.94 -13.81
CA GLY A 302 9.22 3.36 -14.90
C GLY A 302 7.82 3.93 -15.05
N VAL A 303 6.85 3.07 -15.40
CA VAL A 303 5.51 3.43 -15.86
C VAL A 303 4.45 2.95 -14.88
N ASP A 304 3.56 3.84 -14.45
CA ASP A 304 2.40 3.50 -13.61
C ASP A 304 1.21 3.06 -14.48
N HIS A 305 0.61 1.93 -14.10
CA HIS A 305 -0.59 1.31 -14.66
C HIS A 305 -1.66 1.21 -13.57
N PHE A 306 -2.77 1.91 -13.71
CA PHE A 306 -3.79 1.96 -12.66
C PHE A 306 -4.80 0.82 -12.80
N VAL A 307 -5.03 0.08 -11.72
CA VAL A 307 -6.20 -0.80 -11.59
C VAL A 307 -7.41 0.01 -11.12
N CYS A 308 -8.62 -0.52 -11.25
CA CYS A 308 -9.87 0.13 -10.83
C CYS A 308 -10.47 1.18 -11.81
N GLY A 309 -10.41 0.97 -13.13
CA GLY A 309 -11.08 1.81 -14.14
C GLY A 309 -12.35 1.19 -14.73
N THR A 310 -13.04 1.90 -15.63
CA THR A 310 -14.09 1.29 -16.46
C THR A 310 -13.52 0.09 -17.22
N PRO A 311 -14.30 -0.98 -17.50
CA PRO A 311 -13.94 -1.96 -18.52
C PRO A 311 -14.00 -1.28 -19.89
N THR A 312 -12.99 -0.47 -20.18
CA THR A 312 -12.79 0.16 -21.48
C THR A 312 -11.93 -0.78 -22.29
N ASP A 313 -12.58 -1.44 -23.25
CA ASP A 313 -12.03 -2.07 -24.47
C ASP A 313 -10.55 -2.46 -24.36
N SER A 314 -10.27 -3.76 -24.30
CA SER A 314 -8.95 -4.38 -24.11
C SER A 314 -7.83 -3.83 -25.02
N LYS A 315 -8.19 -3.12 -26.09
CA LYS A 315 -7.27 -2.37 -26.96
C LYS A 315 -6.68 -1.09 -26.35
N ASN A 316 -7.26 -0.54 -25.28
CA ASN A 316 -6.85 0.73 -24.68
C ASN A 316 -5.89 0.59 -23.48
N LEU A 317 -5.72 -0.61 -22.91
CA LEU A 317 -4.61 -0.90 -21.99
C LEU A 317 -3.25 -0.76 -22.69
N GLN A 318 -3.20 -0.94 -24.01
CA GLN A 318 -1.96 -0.85 -24.79
C GLN A 318 -1.57 0.58 -25.16
N LYS A 319 -2.44 1.60 -24.97
CA LYS A 319 -2.17 2.97 -25.46
C LYS A 319 -2.68 4.15 -24.61
N GLY A 320 -3.31 3.92 -23.45
CA GLY A 320 -3.94 5.00 -22.68
C GLY A 320 -3.27 5.28 -21.35
N THR A 321 -2.91 6.55 -21.10
CA THR A 321 -2.91 7.11 -19.75
C THR A 321 -4.32 6.99 -19.18
N ILE A 322 -4.62 5.94 -18.42
CA ILE A 322 -5.97 5.75 -17.87
C ILE A 322 -6.04 6.40 -16.48
N PHE A 323 -6.35 7.69 -16.52
CA PHE A 323 -7.12 8.35 -15.46
C PHE A 323 -8.60 8.02 -15.69
N GLU A 324 -9.15 7.19 -14.82
CA GLU A 324 -10.54 7.22 -14.36
C GLU A 324 -10.66 6.08 -13.35
N ALA A 325 -10.72 6.43 -12.06
CA ALA A 325 -10.95 5.44 -11.03
C ALA A 325 -12.41 5.00 -11.07
N LEU A 326 -12.71 4.01 -10.23
CA LEU A 326 -14.01 3.54 -9.75
C LEU A 326 -15.13 4.61 -9.66
N THR A 327 -14.83 5.90 -9.50
CA THR A 327 -15.77 7.00 -9.75
C THR A 327 -15.26 7.86 -10.91
N ASP A 328 -16.06 8.00 -11.96
CA ASP A 328 -15.77 8.96 -13.03
C ASP A 328 -15.76 10.38 -12.43
N ASN A 329 -15.12 11.32 -13.10
CA ASN A 329 -15.13 12.74 -12.72
C ASN A 329 -16.55 13.37 -12.72
N LYS A 330 -17.62 12.57 -12.90
CA LYS A 330 -19.03 12.98 -12.95
C LYS A 330 -19.93 12.24 -11.95
N TYR A 331 -19.36 11.50 -10.99
CA TYR A 331 -20.12 10.82 -9.94
C TYR A 331 -21.09 9.73 -10.44
N ASP A 332 -20.82 9.04 -11.56
CA ASP A 332 -21.71 7.95 -11.99
C ASP A 332 -21.59 6.74 -11.04
N THR A 333 -22.46 6.72 -10.03
CA THR A 333 -22.60 5.65 -9.04
C THR A 333 -22.84 4.26 -9.65
N SER A 334 -23.29 4.16 -10.91
CA SER A 334 -23.64 2.87 -11.52
C SER A 334 -22.43 2.03 -11.95
N ALA A 335 -21.38 2.67 -12.50
CA ALA A 335 -20.16 2.00 -12.94
C ALA A 335 -19.32 1.49 -11.75
N TYR A 336 -19.23 2.30 -10.68
CA TYR A 336 -18.59 1.93 -9.41
C TYR A 336 -19.17 0.62 -8.86
N GLU A 337 -20.49 0.59 -8.65
CA GLU A 337 -21.16 -0.53 -7.99
C GLU A 337 -21.09 -1.80 -8.85
N LYS A 338 -21.18 -1.68 -10.18
CA LYS A 338 -20.99 -2.80 -11.10
C LYS A 338 -19.59 -3.39 -10.99
N ASN A 339 -18.55 -2.56 -11.09
CA ASN A 339 -17.17 -3.06 -11.07
C ASN A 339 -16.81 -3.61 -9.69
N LYS A 340 -17.26 -2.96 -8.62
CA LYS A 340 -17.13 -3.47 -7.26
C LYS A 340 -17.77 -4.84 -7.09
N ALA A 341 -18.96 -5.06 -7.68
CA ALA A 341 -19.62 -6.37 -7.64
C ALA A 341 -18.83 -7.45 -8.38
N LEU A 342 -18.25 -7.14 -9.55
CA LEU A 342 -17.41 -8.08 -10.31
C LEU A 342 -16.15 -8.48 -9.53
N VAL A 343 -15.46 -7.49 -8.95
CA VAL A 343 -14.26 -7.72 -8.14
C VAL A 343 -14.61 -8.56 -6.92
N LYS A 344 -15.70 -8.22 -6.22
CA LYS A 344 -16.19 -9.00 -5.08
C LYS A 344 -16.50 -10.45 -5.45
N GLU A 345 -17.06 -10.70 -6.63
CA GLU A 345 -17.31 -12.05 -7.11
C GLU A 345 -15.99 -12.82 -7.35
N GLU A 346 -15.00 -12.19 -7.97
CA GLU A 346 -13.69 -12.80 -8.20
C GLU A 346 -12.91 -13.02 -6.90
N GLU A 347 -13.00 -12.11 -5.93
CA GLU A 347 -12.43 -12.27 -4.58
C GLU A 347 -13.02 -13.50 -3.87
N LYS A 348 -14.34 -13.71 -3.95
CA LYS A 348 -15.01 -14.89 -3.40
C LYS A 348 -14.49 -16.19 -4.03
N LYS A 349 -14.28 -16.18 -5.36
CA LYS A 349 -13.70 -17.32 -6.10
C LYS A 349 -12.26 -17.59 -5.65
N LEU A 350 -11.43 -16.54 -5.57
CA LEU A 350 -10.03 -16.61 -5.14
C LEU A 350 -9.89 -17.16 -3.72
N LEU A 351 -10.71 -16.68 -2.80
CA LEU A 351 -10.64 -17.04 -1.38
C LEU A 351 -11.46 -18.28 -1.01
N ASN A 352 -12.31 -18.76 -1.91
CA ASN A 352 -13.29 -19.83 -1.67
C ASN A 352 -14.15 -19.55 -0.41
N LYS A 353 -14.63 -18.31 -0.27
CA LYS A 353 -15.42 -17.82 0.88
C LYS A 353 -16.45 -16.79 0.43
N ASP A 354 -17.59 -16.73 1.14
CA ASP A 354 -18.64 -15.74 0.86
C ASP A 354 -18.38 -14.36 1.48
N ASP A 355 -17.77 -14.31 2.67
CA ASP A 355 -17.40 -13.07 3.33
C ASP A 355 -15.98 -12.65 2.94
N VAL A 356 -15.92 -11.60 2.12
CA VAL A 356 -14.69 -10.99 1.61
C VAL A 356 -14.56 -9.52 2.05
N SER A 357 -15.32 -9.10 3.07
CA SER A 357 -15.42 -7.71 3.55
C SER A 357 -14.08 -7.07 3.98
N ASN A 358 -13.04 -7.87 4.20
CA ASN A 358 -11.70 -7.41 4.57
C ASN A 358 -10.83 -7.00 3.37
N CYS A 359 -11.14 -7.49 2.18
CA CYS A 359 -10.42 -7.17 0.95
C CYS A 359 -11.26 -6.40 -0.07
N GLU A 360 -12.58 -6.29 0.14
CA GLU A 360 -13.47 -5.56 -0.78
C GLU A 360 -13.06 -4.09 -1.00
N PRO A 361 -13.26 -3.54 -2.22
CA PRO A 361 -13.04 -2.13 -2.50
C PRO A 361 -13.82 -1.21 -1.56
N TYR A 362 -13.10 -0.36 -0.83
CA TYR A 362 -13.66 0.60 0.10
C TYR A 362 -13.83 1.98 -0.55
N ASP A 363 -15.05 2.51 -0.47
CA ASP A 363 -15.39 3.85 -0.91
C ASP A 363 -15.27 4.86 0.23
N VAL A 364 -14.63 5.99 -0.03
CA VAL A 364 -14.46 7.05 0.96
C VAL A 364 -15.71 7.91 1.01
N THR A 365 -16.42 7.82 2.14
CA THR A 365 -17.63 8.62 2.40
C THR A 365 -17.26 9.93 3.07
N TYR A 366 -17.66 11.06 2.50
CA TYR A 366 -17.31 12.39 3.03
C TYR A 366 -18.04 12.66 4.35
N LYS A 367 -17.28 13.06 5.36
CA LYS A 367 -17.74 13.32 6.73
C LYS A 367 -17.62 14.79 7.08
N GLN A 368 -18.63 15.29 7.78
CA GLN A 368 -18.68 16.69 8.23
C GLN A 368 -18.96 16.78 9.72
N LEU A 369 -18.41 17.82 10.37
CA LEU A 369 -18.74 18.15 11.75
C LEU A 369 -19.98 19.05 11.82
N ASP A 370 -21.08 18.52 12.35
CA ASP A 370 -22.22 19.33 12.80
C ASP A 370 -21.84 20.05 14.11
N LEU A 371 -21.53 21.33 14.00
CA LEU A 371 -21.15 22.19 15.13
C LEU A 371 -22.29 22.50 16.10
N ARG A 372 -23.58 22.32 15.72
CA ARG A 372 -24.73 22.59 16.61
C ARG A 372 -24.90 21.49 17.64
N ASN A 373 -24.68 20.25 17.21
CA ASN A 373 -24.87 19.06 18.03
C ASN A 373 -23.56 18.35 18.39
N PHE A 374 -22.43 18.87 17.90
CA PHE A 374 -21.10 18.25 17.98
C PHE A 374 -21.15 16.79 17.53
N LYS A 375 -21.70 16.53 16.34
CA LYS A 375 -21.82 15.19 15.73
C LYS A 375 -21.09 15.11 14.40
N ILE A 376 -20.47 13.97 14.12
CA ILE A 376 -20.02 13.67 12.75
C ILE A 376 -21.20 13.10 11.98
N LYS A 377 -21.49 13.67 10.82
CA LYS A 377 -22.53 13.20 9.91
C LYS A 377 -21.90 12.70 8.61
N ASP A 378 -22.55 11.70 8.03
CA ASP A 378 -22.34 11.39 6.62
C ASP A 378 -22.98 12.49 5.78
N SER A 379 -22.23 13.03 4.84
CA SER A 379 -22.73 14.06 3.92
C SER A 379 -23.52 13.46 2.75
N GLY A 380 -23.50 12.14 2.57
CA GLY A 380 -24.02 11.46 1.39
C GLY A 380 -23.15 11.63 0.14
N LYS A 381 -22.04 12.39 0.23
CA LYS A 381 -21.08 12.58 -0.87
C LYS A 381 -19.98 11.51 -0.81
N ARG A 382 -19.61 10.98 -1.97
CA ARG A 382 -18.44 10.11 -2.16
C ARG A 382 -17.24 10.96 -2.59
N MET A 383 -16.06 10.63 -2.10
CA MET A 383 -14.83 11.34 -2.45
C MET A 383 -14.20 10.75 -3.70
N THR A 384 -13.68 11.63 -4.57
CA THR A 384 -13.01 11.23 -5.82
C THR A 384 -11.66 10.57 -5.55
N TYR A 385 -11.13 9.85 -6.53
CA TYR A 385 -9.83 9.16 -6.50
C TYR A 385 -8.63 10.04 -6.13
N CYS A 386 -8.69 11.34 -6.45
CA CYS A 386 -7.67 12.28 -6.02
C CYS A 386 -7.70 12.60 -4.53
N PHE A 387 -8.69 12.15 -3.74
CA PHE A 387 -8.77 12.52 -2.32
C PHE A 387 -7.56 12.06 -1.54
N ILE A 388 -7.17 10.81 -1.68
CA ILE A 388 -6.04 10.24 -0.92
C ILE A 388 -4.75 10.97 -1.29
N GLN A 389 -4.48 11.12 -2.59
CA GLN A 389 -3.32 11.85 -3.07
C GLN A 389 -3.36 13.33 -2.69
N SER A 390 -4.51 13.99 -2.78
CA SER A 390 -4.70 15.40 -2.39
C SER A 390 -4.60 15.57 -0.88
N PHE A 391 -5.09 14.64 -0.09
CA PHE A 391 -4.97 14.62 1.36
C PHE A 391 -3.51 14.53 1.75
N ILE A 392 -2.78 13.52 1.24
CA ILE A 392 -1.32 13.39 1.45
C ILE A 392 -0.60 14.65 0.97
N ASN A 393 -0.87 15.15 -0.23
CA ASN A 393 -0.22 16.36 -0.74
C ASN A 393 -0.54 17.60 0.08
N ASN A 394 -1.79 17.77 0.53
CA ASN A 394 -2.18 18.91 1.36
C ASN A 394 -1.45 18.86 2.70
N LEU A 395 -1.42 17.69 3.37
CA LEU A 395 -0.64 17.50 4.61
C LEU A 395 0.81 18.01 4.49
N MET A 396 1.42 17.87 3.30
CA MET A 396 2.80 18.31 3.06
C MET A 396 2.91 19.73 2.50
N TYR A 397 1.92 20.18 1.70
CA TYR A 397 2.00 21.37 0.87
C TYR A 397 0.68 22.13 0.82
N GLN A 398 0.71 23.41 1.19
CA GLN A 398 -0.48 24.24 1.28
C GLN A 398 -0.18 25.69 0.90
N LYS A 399 -1.08 26.33 0.11
CA LYS A 399 -0.98 27.75 -0.28
C LYS A 399 0.41 28.16 -0.80
N GLY A 400 1.05 27.31 -1.60
CA GLY A 400 2.37 27.60 -2.17
C GLY A 400 3.56 27.21 -1.29
N LYS A 401 3.33 26.73 -0.05
CA LYS A 401 4.38 26.45 0.94
C LYS A 401 4.40 24.98 1.36
N MET A 402 5.59 24.43 1.48
CA MET A 402 5.81 23.10 2.05
C MET A 402 5.85 23.23 3.58
N HIS A 403 4.90 22.58 4.26
CA HIS A 403 4.79 22.58 5.72
C HIS A 403 5.61 21.47 6.35
N VAL A 404 5.66 20.31 5.70
CA VAL A 404 6.51 19.19 6.07
C VAL A 404 7.39 18.85 4.89
N ASP A 405 8.61 19.36 4.89
CA ASP A 405 9.62 19.00 3.90
C ASP A 405 10.39 17.74 4.28
N ARG A 406 11.20 17.22 3.36
CA ARG A 406 11.98 16.00 3.58
C ARG A 406 12.93 16.10 4.79
N ASN A 407 13.55 17.27 5.00
CA ASN A 407 14.45 17.49 6.14
C ASN A 407 13.68 17.51 7.46
N LEU A 408 12.59 18.28 7.54
CA LEU A 408 11.73 18.35 8.71
C LEU A 408 11.17 16.96 9.06
N TYR A 409 10.72 16.23 8.05
CA TYR A 409 10.23 14.86 8.22
C TYR A 409 11.30 13.96 8.82
N THR A 410 12.49 13.91 8.22
CA THR A 410 13.57 13.06 8.72
C THR A 410 14.02 13.46 10.13
N ASP A 411 14.09 14.75 10.43
CA ASP A 411 14.57 15.26 11.72
C ASP A 411 13.56 15.10 12.86
N LYS A 412 12.24 15.13 12.58
CA LYS A 412 11.20 15.16 13.63
C LYS A 412 10.17 14.04 13.59
N LEU A 413 9.87 13.50 12.41
CA LEU A 413 8.71 12.63 12.19
C LEU A 413 9.10 11.20 11.83
N GLN A 414 10.21 10.99 11.13
CA GLN A 414 10.60 9.66 10.66
C GLN A 414 10.74 8.67 11.82
N GLN A 415 11.48 9.03 12.87
CA GLN A 415 11.64 8.13 14.02
C GLN A 415 10.31 7.89 14.74
N ALA A 416 9.49 8.92 14.90
CA ALA A 416 8.17 8.81 15.52
C ALA A 416 7.26 7.88 14.72
N ALA A 417 7.25 8.01 13.38
CA ALA A 417 6.51 7.13 12.48
C ALA A 417 7.03 5.69 12.56
N SER A 418 8.35 5.48 12.50
CA SER A 418 8.94 4.13 12.59
C SER A 418 8.64 3.45 13.92
N ASN A 419 8.74 4.15 15.05
CA ASN A 419 8.41 3.61 16.37
C ASN A 419 6.92 3.20 16.45
N LEU A 420 6.06 4.06 15.92
CA LEU A 420 4.63 3.83 15.87
C LEU A 420 4.32 2.58 15.04
N MET A 421 4.90 2.47 13.84
CA MET A 421 4.75 1.29 12.98
C MET A 421 5.29 0.03 13.64
N GLU A 422 6.45 0.08 14.27
CA GLU A 422 7.02 -1.08 14.93
C GLU A 422 6.11 -1.58 16.07
N PHE A 423 5.58 -0.66 16.89
CA PHE A 423 4.63 -1.00 17.94
C PHE A 423 3.33 -1.62 17.39
N LEU A 424 2.83 -1.09 16.29
CA LEU A 424 1.63 -1.56 15.60
C LEU A 424 1.75 -3.00 15.07
N TYR A 425 2.92 -3.35 14.54
CA TYR A 425 3.15 -4.64 13.88
C TYR A 425 3.84 -5.68 14.80
N LYS A 426 4.27 -5.31 16.01
CA LYS A 426 4.87 -6.23 16.99
C LYS A 426 3.86 -7.06 17.79
N ASP A 427 2.60 -6.63 17.93
CA ASP A 427 1.61 -7.32 18.76
C ASP A 427 0.28 -7.58 18.01
N PRO A 428 0.02 -8.81 17.56
CA PRO A 428 -1.25 -9.16 16.90
C PRO A 428 -2.47 -9.08 17.84
N ASN A 429 -2.31 -8.87 19.14
CA ASN A 429 -3.40 -8.69 20.10
C ASN A 429 -3.81 -7.23 20.31
N PHE A 430 -3.27 -6.28 19.53
CA PHE A 430 -3.67 -4.87 19.56
C PHE A 430 -5.19 -4.65 19.43
N LYS A 431 -5.89 -5.62 18.83
CA LYS A 431 -7.36 -5.69 18.67
C LYS A 431 -8.15 -5.52 19.98
N SER A 432 -7.51 -5.58 21.15
CA SER A 432 -8.16 -5.67 22.46
C SER A 432 -8.00 -4.43 23.36
N ILE A 433 -7.37 -3.33 22.93
CA ILE A 433 -7.26 -2.15 23.79
C ILE A 433 -8.65 -1.58 24.08
N THR A 434 -9.06 -1.73 25.33
CA THR A 434 -10.27 -1.14 25.86
C THR A 434 -9.87 0.12 26.65
N LEU A 435 -10.47 1.25 26.31
CA LEU A 435 -10.27 2.49 27.06
C LEU A 435 -10.95 2.35 28.43
N ASP A 436 -10.25 2.73 29.50
CA ASP A 436 -10.75 2.59 30.87
C ASP A 436 -11.96 3.48 31.15
N SER A 437 -12.05 4.63 30.48
CA SER A 437 -13.13 5.60 30.65
C SER A 437 -13.34 6.45 29.39
N PRO A 438 -14.05 5.93 28.37
CA PRO A 438 -14.43 6.71 27.19
C PRO A 438 -15.11 8.04 27.57
N GLU A 439 -15.84 8.08 28.69
CA GLU A 439 -16.56 9.25 29.20
C GLU A 439 -15.65 10.33 29.81
N ALA A 440 -14.48 9.98 30.33
CA ALA A 440 -13.52 10.97 30.85
C ALA A 440 -12.92 11.79 29.70
N ILE A 441 -12.74 11.14 28.56
CA ILE A 441 -12.37 11.81 27.31
C ILE A 441 -13.49 12.76 26.85
N ILE A 442 -14.75 12.33 26.98
CA ILE A 442 -15.95 13.17 26.77
C ILE A 442 -16.00 14.36 27.73
N GLY A 443 -15.56 14.21 28.97
CA GLY A 443 -15.54 15.28 29.97
C GLY A 443 -14.46 16.35 29.73
N ALA A 444 -13.34 16.01 29.11
CA ALA A 444 -12.28 16.96 28.77
C ALA A 444 -12.59 17.83 27.54
N LEU A 445 -13.47 17.33 26.67
CA LEU A 445 -13.82 17.91 25.38
C LEU A 445 -14.40 19.33 25.43
N PRO A 446 -15.35 19.67 26.32
CA PRO A 446 -15.86 21.04 26.43
C PRO A 446 -14.77 22.06 26.73
N SER A 447 -13.80 21.71 27.59
CA SER A 447 -12.68 22.59 27.92
C SER A 447 -11.70 22.78 26.75
N LEU A 448 -11.51 21.74 25.95
CA LEU A 448 -10.71 21.77 24.73
C LEU A 448 -11.38 22.62 23.65
N LEU A 449 -12.70 22.45 23.48
CA LEU A 449 -13.55 23.17 22.54
C LEU A 449 -13.75 24.64 22.94
N LEU A 450 -13.81 24.97 24.23
CA LEU A 450 -13.84 26.35 24.74
C LEU A 450 -12.50 27.06 24.49
N LYS A 451 -11.37 26.37 24.72
CA LYS A 451 -10.04 26.87 24.34
C LYS A 451 -9.88 27.00 22.82
N PHE A 452 -10.50 26.11 22.05
CA PHE A 452 -10.56 26.19 20.60
C PHE A 452 -11.37 27.41 20.15
N ALA A 453 -12.60 27.57 20.63
CA ALA A 453 -13.47 28.70 20.31
C ALA A 453 -12.88 30.07 20.70
N GLY A 454 -12.13 30.14 21.80
CA GLY A 454 -11.40 31.36 22.19
C GLY A 454 -10.20 31.72 21.31
N ASN A 455 -9.68 30.79 20.51
CA ASN A 455 -8.49 30.96 19.67
C ASN A 455 -8.76 30.92 18.15
N VAL A 456 -9.98 30.57 17.73
CA VAL A 456 -10.38 30.59 16.32
C VAL A 456 -10.69 32.03 15.91
N LYS A 457 -9.82 32.63 15.08
CA LYS A 457 -10.21 33.77 14.25
C LYS A 457 -11.01 33.22 13.08
N VAL A 458 -12.35 33.30 13.15
CA VAL A 458 -13.21 32.94 12.02
C VAL A 458 -13.04 33.99 10.93
N TYR A 459 -12.25 33.68 9.91
CA TYR A 459 -12.20 34.51 8.70
C TYR A 459 -13.27 34.03 7.73
N SER A 460 -14.43 34.69 7.76
CA SER A 460 -15.38 34.62 6.66
C SER A 460 -14.86 35.51 5.51
N LYS A 461 -15.02 35.08 4.25
CA LYS A 461 -14.77 35.92 3.06
C LYS A 461 -15.57 37.24 3.09
N SER A 462 -16.62 37.31 3.90
CA SER A 462 -17.29 38.56 4.28
C SER A 462 -16.80 38.99 5.67
N SER A 463 -16.20 40.18 5.77
CA SER A 463 -15.58 40.75 6.97
C SER A 463 -16.54 41.08 8.13
N ASN A 464 -17.66 40.36 8.27
CA ASN A 464 -18.74 40.70 9.18
C ASN A 464 -18.98 39.59 10.20
N ILE A 465 -18.36 39.72 11.38
CA ILE A 465 -18.45 38.78 12.50
C ILE A 465 -19.90 38.56 12.98
N PHE A 466 -20.77 39.56 12.76
CA PHE A 466 -22.20 39.47 12.99
C PHE A 466 -22.91 38.51 12.02
N LYS A 467 -22.48 38.45 10.75
CA LYS A 467 -23.05 37.55 9.75
C LYS A 467 -22.65 36.09 10.03
N VAL A 468 -21.42 35.85 10.47
CA VAL A 468 -20.93 34.55 10.96
C VAL A 468 -21.73 34.07 12.18
N ALA A 469 -21.90 34.93 13.18
CA ALA A 469 -22.70 34.62 14.36
C ALA A 469 -24.18 34.40 14.01
N TRP A 470 -24.72 35.20 13.08
CA TRP A 470 -26.11 35.10 12.63
C TRP A 470 -26.36 33.84 11.78
N GLU A 471 -25.48 33.47 10.84
CA GLU A 471 -25.58 32.24 10.05
C GLU A 471 -25.43 30.98 10.93
N PHE A 472 -24.55 31.03 11.93
CA PHE A 472 -24.43 29.99 12.97
C PHE A 472 -25.75 29.79 13.73
N LEU A 473 -26.47 30.89 14.01
CA LEU A 473 -27.72 30.92 14.76
C LEU A 473 -28.98 30.65 13.91
N THR A 474 -28.96 30.91 12.59
CA THR A 474 -30.22 31.06 11.82
C THR A 474 -30.47 30.07 10.67
N ASN A 475 -29.47 29.49 10.00
CA ASN A 475 -29.63 28.33 9.08
C ASN A 475 -28.32 28.02 8.34
N SER A 476 -27.88 26.75 8.34
CA SER A 476 -26.75 26.32 7.51
C SER A 476 -26.61 24.81 7.45
N ASP A 477 -27.21 24.19 6.45
CA ASP A 477 -26.78 22.84 6.05
C ASP A 477 -25.46 22.88 5.24
N ASP A 478 -24.91 24.08 4.95
CA ASP A 478 -23.70 24.31 4.15
C ASP A 478 -22.82 25.48 4.69
N LEU A 479 -22.49 25.50 5.99
CA LEU A 479 -21.46 26.43 6.50
C LEU A 479 -20.06 25.84 6.30
N THR A 480 -19.48 26.02 5.11
CA THR A 480 -18.06 25.73 4.87
C THR A 480 -17.22 26.90 5.37
N TYR A 481 -16.60 26.75 6.55
CA TYR A 481 -15.56 27.67 7.00
C TYR A 481 -14.19 27.17 6.56
N ASP A 482 -13.39 28.02 5.92
CA ASP A 482 -11.94 27.83 5.81
C ASP A 482 -11.34 28.06 7.21
N LEU A 483 -11.38 27.03 8.05
CA LEU A 483 -10.75 27.06 9.37
C LEU A 483 -9.24 26.88 9.19
N GLU A 484 -8.51 28.00 9.16
CA GLU A 484 -7.06 27.94 9.25
C GLU A 484 -6.62 27.42 10.64
N PHE A 485 -5.93 26.28 10.65
CA PHE A 485 -5.29 25.76 11.86
C PHE A 485 -4.09 26.62 12.22
N THR A 486 -4.32 27.67 13.00
CA THR A 486 -3.22 28.47 13.58
C THR A 486 -2.33 27.60 14.47
N ASP A 487 -1.08 28.03 14.66
CA ASP A 487 -0.10 27.32 15.48
C ASP A 487 -0.61 26.99 16.90
N SER A 488 -1.26 27.97 17.54
CA SER A 488 -1.87 27.84 18.86
C SER A 488 -2.99 26.78 18.89
N ILE A 489 -3.80 26.71 17.83
CA ILE A 489 -4.87 25.72 17.69
C ILE A 489 -4.27 24.31 17.56
N ARG A 490 -3.28 24.14 16.68
CA ARG A 490 -2.61 22.84 16.46
C ARG A 490 -1.98 22.32 17.74
N LYS A 491 -1.25 23.18 18.45
CA LYS A 491 -0.62 22.85 19.74
C LYS A 491 -1.65 22.42 20.78
N THR A 492 -2.72 23.20 20.92
CA THR A 492 -3.79 22.91 21.88
C THR A 492 -4.46 21.57 21.58
N LEU A 493 -4.76 21.30 20.31
CA LEU A 493 -5.41 20.07 19.87
C LEU A 493 -4.50 18.85 20.06
N ALA A 494 -3.25 18.91 19.60
CA ALA A 494 -2.28 17.83 19.74
C ALA A 494 -2.00 17.50 21.21
N THR A 495 -1.76 18.52 22.06
CA THR A 495 -1.57 18.32 23.51
C THR A 495 -2.82 17.74 24.17
N GLY A 496 -4.01 18.21 23.79
CA GLY A 496 -5.28 17.73 24.32
C GLY A 496 -5.48 16.24 24.06
N ILE A 497 -5.33 15.82 22.80
CA ILE A 497 -5.48 14.42 22.38
C ILE A 497 -4.48 13.53 23.12
N VAL A 498 -3.21 13.94 23.17
CA VAL A 498 -2.17 13.18 23.85
C VAL A 498 -2.47 13.03 25.34
N ASN A 499 -2.82 14.10 26.04
CA ASN A 499 -3.11 14.03 27.47
C ASN A 499 -4.30 13.12 27.78
N VAL A 500 -5.32 13.16 26.93
CA VAL A 500 -6.50 12.30 26.99
C VAL A 500 -6.13 10.82 26.84
N LEU A 501 -5.28 10.49 25.86
CA LEU A 501 -4.81 9.13 25.62
C LEU A 501 -3.96 8.61 26.79
N MET A 502 -2.99 9.40 27.23
CA MET A 502 -2.07 9.04 28.32
C MET A 502 -2.75 9.00 29.70
N ALA A 503 -3.95 9.58 29.84
CA ALA A 503 -4.74 9.47 31.06
C ALA A 503 -5.38 8.08 31.25
N GLN A 504 -5.47 7.27 30.18
CA GLN A 504 -5.99 5.91 30.25
C GLN A 504 -4.87 4.98 30.74
N LYS A 505 -5.09 4.30 31.86
CA LYS A 505 -4.12 3.39 32.46
C LYS A 505 -3.84 2.18 31.56
N SER A 506 -4.87 1.65 30.91
CA SER A 506 -4.74 0.54 29.94
C SER A 506 -3.84 0.92 28.77
N VAL A 507 -3.97 2.14 28.25
CA VAL A 507 -3.16 2.68 27.16
C VAL A 507 -1.72 2.92 27.63
N THR A 508 -1.53 3.66 28.72
CA THR A 508 -0.19 4.00 29.22
C THR A 508 0.60 2.75 29.62
N LYS A 509 -0.03 1.77 30.28
CA LYS A 509 0.60 0.48 30.60
C LYS A 509 1.07 -0.25 29.35
N LEU A 510 0.21 -0.34 28.32
CA LEU A 510 0.58 -1.01 27.08
C LEU A 510 1.74 -0.28 26.38
N LEU A 511 1.69 1.05 26.31
CA LEU A 511 2.77 1.83 25.70
C LEU A 511 4.08 1.66 26.47
N ASP A 512 4.06 1.60 27.79
CA ASP A 512 5.26 1.34 28.61
C ASP A 512 5.84 -0.06 28.38
N GLU A 513 5.00 -1.07 28.20
CA GLU A 513 5.41 -2.46 28.03
C GLU A 513 5.91 -2.77 26.61
N LYS A 514 5.32 -2.13 25.59
CA LYS A 514 5.43 -2.59 24.19
C LYS A 514 5.94 -1.54 23.22
N TYR A 515 5.81 -0.24 23.52
CA TYR A 515 6.28 0.81 22.62
C TYR A 515 7.81 0.92 22.68
N PRO A 516 8.53 1.10 21.54
CA PRO A 516 10.01 1.08 21.52
C PRO A 516 10.68 2.01 22.54
N THR A 517 10.08 3.16 22.79
CA THR A 517 10.58 4.21 23.71
C THR A 517 9.71 4.38 24.95
N LYS A 518 8.89 3.38 25.29
CA LYS A 518 7.94 3.40 26.41
C LYS A 518 6.89 4.53 26.31
N ALA A 519 6.08 4.72 27.35
CA ALA A 519 4.96 5.66 27.33
C ALA A 519 5.38 7.11 27.11
N ASP A 520 6.46 7.57 27.73
CA ASP A 520 6.93 8.97 27.57
C ASP A 520 7.43 9.25 26.15
N GLY A 521 8.15 8.30 25.54
CA GLY A 521 8.54 8.44 24.15
C GLY A 521 7.34 8.35 23.20
N ALA A 522 6.38 7.45 23.46
CA ALA A 522 5.12 7.38 22.71
C ALA A 522 4.34 8.69 22.77
N ARG A 523 4.28 9.33 23.95
CA ARG A 523 3.65 10.64 24.14
C ARG A 523 4.23 11.69 23.21
N LYS A 524 5.56 11.74 23.12
CA LYS A 524 6.30 12.69 22.26
C LYS A 524 6.05 12.39 20.79
N ASP A 525 6.15 11.12 20.40
CA ASP A 525 5.97 10.68 19.01
C ASP A 525 4.56 10.98 18.50
N ILE A 526 3.52 10.62 19.27
CA ILE A 526 2.12 10.90 18.95
C ILE A 526 1.88 12.41 18.87
N TYR A 527 2.43 13.20 19.80
CA TYR A 527 2.33 14.65 19.74
C TYR A 527 2.92 15.22 18.45
N ASN A 528 4.14 14.81 18.09
CA ASN A 528 4.82 15.31 16.89
C ASN A 528 4.05 14.96 15.61
N ILE A 529 3.58 13.72 15.49
CA ILE A 529 2.78 13.26 14.34
C ILE A 529 1.49 14.06 14.23
N LEU A 530 0.76 14.24 15.34
CA LEU A 530 -0.49 15.02 15.34
C LEU A 530 -0.22 16.49 15.02
N TYR A 531 0.78 17.10 15.65
CA TYR A 531 1.07 18.52 15.51
C TYR A 531 1.49 18.90 14.09
N GLU A 532 2.48 18.20 13.55
CA GLU A 532 2.97 18.45 12.19
C GLU A 532 1.95 17.94 11.16
N GLY A 533 1.22 16.85 11.43
CA GLY A 533 0.14 16.38 10.58
C GLY A 533 -1.02 17.37 10.46
N LEU A 534 -1.38 18.07 11.54
CA LEU A 534 -2.37 19.16 11.54
C LEU A 534 -1.91 20.43 10.83
N SER A 535 -0.63 20.50 10.44
CA SER A 535 -0.06 21.71 9.82
C SER A 535 -0.45 21.93 8.36
N GLY A 536 -0.85 20.86 7.65
CA GLY A 536 -1.07 20.91 6.20
C GLY A 536 -2.51 20.87 5.72
N SER A 537 -3.54 20.84 6.58
CA SER A 537 -4.90 20.98 6.08
C SER A 537 -5.67 22.15 6.67
N ASN A 538 -6.39 22.82 5.77
CA ASN A 538 -7.30 23.93 6.04
C ASN A 538 -8.76 23.47 6.22
N SER A 539 -9.02 22.18 6.08
CA SER A 539 -10.38 21.63 6.12
C SER A 539 -10.48 20.62 7.24
N LEU A 540 -11.17 21.02 8.29
CA LEU A 540 -11.54 20.13 9.39
C LEU A 540 -12.33 18.92 8.87
N ASP A 541 -13.20 19.12 7.87
CA ASP A 541 -13.97 18.04 7.25
C ASP A 541 -13.10 17.05 6.48
N ASN A 542 -12.05 17.51 5.77
CA ASN A 542 -11.11 16.60 5.10
C ASN A 542 -10.34 15.76 6.11
N TYR A 543 -9.91 16.35 7.23
CA TYR A 543 -9.30 15.60 8.33
C TYR A 543 -10.27 14.58 8.91
N ILE A 544 -11.48 15.00 9.28
CA ILE A 544 -12.50 14.11 9.85
C ILE A 544 -12.83 12.98 8.87
N THR A 545 -12.96 13.29 7.58
CA THR A 545 -13.18 12.32 6.51
C THR A 545 -12.04 11.32 6.44
N ALA A 546 -10.79 11.77 6.36
CA ALA A 546 -9.63 10.88 6.32
C ALA A 546 -9.61 9.97 7.55
N PHE A 547 -9.78 10.51 8.76
CA PHE A 547 -9.75 9.75 10.00
C PHE A 547 -10.90 8.75 10.15
N TYR A 548 -12.12 9.14 9.76
CA TYR A 548 -13.27 8.24 9.86
C TYR A 548 -13.17 7.08 8.86
N ASN A 549 -12.60 7.35 7.69
CA ASN A 549 -12.46 6.37 6.62
C ASN A 549 -11.12 5.61 6.66
N ILE A 550 -10.18 5.97 7.55
CA ILE A 550 -8.79 5.49 7.48
C ILE A 550 -8.70 3.96 7.46
N LYS A 551 -9.51 3.26 8.26
CA LYS A 551 -9.55 1.80 8.25
C LYS A 551 -9.98 1.24 6.90
N GLY A 552 -11.03 1.80 6.31
CA GLY A 552 -11.51 1.37 5.02
C GLY A 552 -10.52 1.71 3.90
N ILE A 553 -9.90 2.88 3.95
CA ILE A 553 -8.85 3.28 3.00
C ILE A 553 -7.71 2.26 2.97
N PHE A 554 -7.28 1.75 4.13
CA PHE A 554 -6.24 0.72 4.20
C PHE A 554 -6.70 -0.66 3.70
N ASN A 555 -7.99 -0.97 3.67
CA ASN A 555 -8.49 -2.20 3.06
C ASN A 555 -8.27 -2.23 1.53
N ASN A 556 -8.07 -1.06 0.91
CA ASN A 556 -7.72 -0.97 -0.51
C ASN A 556 -6.27 -1.41 -0.79
N HIS A 557 -5.46 -1.61 0.25
CA HIS A 557 -4.12 -2.17 0.11
C HIS A 557 -4.20 -3.71 0.23
N SER A 558 -4.52 -4.39 -0.86
CA SER A 558 -4.83 -5.82 -0.82
C SER A 558 -4.38 -6.52 -2.09
N THR A 559 -3.44 -7.47 -1.93
CA THR A 559 -2.97 -8.29 -3.05
C THR A 559 -4.10 -9.12 -3.67
N ILE A 560 -5.08 -9.57 -2.87
CA ILE A 560 -6.24 -10.32 -3.36
C ILE A 560 -7.16 -9.43 -4.19
N GLN A 561 -7.40 -8.20 -3.74
CA GLN A 561 -8.21 -7.22 -4.46
C GLN A 561 -7.56 -6.89 -5.82
N THR A 562 -6.27 -6.59 -5.82
CA THR A 562 -5.55 -6.27 -7.06
C THR A 562 -5.43 -7.50 -7.98
N LEU A 563 -5.26 -8.70 -7.44
CA LEU A 563 -5.32 -9.93 -8.24
C LEU A 563 -6.70 -10.15 -8.87
N ALA A 564 -7.78 -9.87 -8.15
CA ALA A 564 -9.14 -9.94 -8.68
C ALA A 564 -9.34 -8.97 -9.86
N TRP A 565 -8.87 -7.73 -9.72
CA TRP A 565 -8.88 -6.76 -10.83
C TRP A 565 -8.09 -7.26 -12.05
N LEU A 566 -6.86 -7.72 -11.84
CA LEU A 566 -6.01 -8.21 -12.94
C LEU A 566 -6.64 -9.40 -13.66
N ARG A 567 -7.25 -10.35 -12.93
CA ARG A 567 -7.93 -11.50 -13.53
C ARG A 567 -9.16 -11.16 -14.35
N LEU A 568 -9.88 -10.10 -14.00
CA LEU A 568 -11.04 -9.65 -14.78
C LEU A 568 -10.62 -9.12 -16.16
N GLU A 569 -9.40 -8.58 -16.27
CA GLU A 569 -8.81 -8.03 -17.50
C GLU A 569 -7.90 -9.02 -18.24
N ASP A 570 -7.54 -10.13 -17.60
CA ASP A 570 -6.66 -11.15 -18.14
C ASP A 570 -7.47 -12.22 -18.90
N SER A 571 -7.29 -12.26 -20.22
CA SER A 571 -8.01 -13.19 -21.09
C SER A 571 -7.76 -14.68 -20.80
N TRP A 572 -6.73 -15.04 -20.03
CA TRP A 572 -6.51 -16.43 -19.59
C TRP A 572 -7.42 -16.86 -18.43
N TYR A 573 -7.98 -15.89 -17.70
CA TYR A 573 -8.90 -16.09 -16.58
C TYR A 573 -10.33 -15.69 -16.94
N CYS A 574 -10.50 -14.61 -17.70
CA CYS A 574 -11.78 -14.09 -18.15
C CYS A 574 -11.84 -14.04 -19.69
N PRO A 575 -12.33 -15.09 -20.38
CA PRO A 575 -12.37 -15.15 -21.84
C PRO A 575 -13.27 -14.09 -22.51
N GLN A 576 -14.14 -13.41 -21.73
CA GLN A 576 -15.07 -12.40 -22.24
C GLN A 576 -14.40 -11.11 -22.73
N VAL A 577 -13.10 -10.92 -22.44
CA VAL A 577 -12.30 -9.76 -22.88
C VAL A 577 -12.09 -9.73 -24.41
N ASN A 578 -12.37 -10.84 -25.11
CA ASN A 578 -12.29 -10.96 -26.57
C ASN A 578 -13.64 -10.84 -27.30
N ALA A 579 -14.72 -10.53 -26.59
CA ALA A 579 -16.07 -10.43 -27.17
C ALA A 579 -16.59 -8.98 -27.16
N GLN A 580 -15.89 -8.07 -27.87
CA GLN A 580 -16.49 -6.87 -28.48
C GLN A 580 -15.57 -6.26 -29.55
#